data_AF-B5BTH5-F1
#
_entry.id   AF-B5BTH5-F1
#
_cell.length_a   1.000
_cell.length_b   1.000
_cell.length_c   1.000
_cell.angle_alpha   90.00
_cell.angle_beta   90.00
_cell.angle_gamma   90.00
#
_symmetry.space_group_name_H-M   'P 1'
#
loop_
_entity.id
_entity.type
_entity.pdbx_description
1 polymer ?
#
loop_
_entity_poly.entity_id
_entity_poly.type
_entity_poly.pdbx_seq_one_letter_code
_entity_poly.pdbx_strand_id
1 'polypeptide(L)'
;HDSMHTMQCNIKSYDVSDGVPEGYVFAGRPQEDIELFMRAAPESFRRGMVMAVAETGRPVSCLVADAFIWFAADMAAEMGVAWLPFWTAGPNSLSTHVYT
;
A
#
# COMPACT_ATOMS: atom_id res chain seq x y z
N HIS A 1 -32.24 9.05 26.96
CA HIS A 1 -31.87 9.49 25.61
C HIS A 1 -30.35 9.43 25.56
N ASP A 2 -29.84 8.21 25.39
CA ASP A 2 -28.44 7.86 25.63
C ASP A 2 -27.68 7.97 24.31
N SER A 3 -27.07 9.12 24.06
CA SER A 3 -26.29 9.35 22.85
C SER A 3 -24.89 8.82 23.06
N MET A 4 -24.75 7.49 23.07
CA MET A 4 -23.45 6.84 22.86
C MET A 4 -23.00 7.18 21.45
N HIS A 5 -22.11 8.17 21.34
CA HIS A 5 -21.34 8.44 20.14
C HIS A 5 -20.51 7.18 19.84
N THR A 6 -21.07 6.26 19.07
CA THR A 6 -20.35 5.09 18.60
C THR A 6 -19.26 5.66 17.70
N MET A 7 -18.00 5.65 18.16
CA MET A 7 -16.89 5.86 17.24
C MET A 7 -16.99 4.76 16.20
N GLN A 8 -17.48 5.11 15.01
CA GLN A 8 -17.57 4.18 13.92
C GLN A 8 -16.15 3.79 13.54
N CYS A 9 -15.73 2.59 13.93
CA CYS A 9 -14.48 2.00 13.49
C CYS A 9 -14.54 1.75 11.98
N ASN A 10 -14.16 2.74 11.18
CA ASN A 10 -14.15 2.71 9.72
C ASN A 10 -12.77 2.40 9.12
N ILE A 11 -11.80 2.06 9.97
CA ILE A 11 -10.44 1.68 9.59
C ILE A 11 -10.22 0.25 10.05
N LYS A 12 -9.74 -0.59 9.13
CA LYS A 12 -9.30 -1.95 9.40
C LYS A 12 -7.96 -2.19 8.71
N SER A 13 -6.99 -2.74 9.43
CA SER A 13 -5.69 -3.14 8.88
C SER A 13 -5.78 -4.51 8.22
N TYR A 14 -4.99 -4.71 7.18
CA TYR A 14 -4.77 -5.99 6.52
C TYR A 14 -3.27 -6.20 6.40
N ASP A 15 -2.79 -7.33 6.90
CA ASP A 15 -1.39 -7.70 6.75
C ASP A 15 -1.15 -8.15 5.30
N VAL A 16 -0.04 -7.70 4.72
CA VAL A 16 0.43 -8.10 3.39
C VAL A 16 1.77 -8.82 3.53
N SER A 17 2.13 -9.66 2.56
CA SER A 17 3.40 -10.37 2.62
C SER A 17 4.58 -9.40 2.54
N ASP A 18 5.58 -9.65 3.38
CA ASP A 18 6.89 -9.00 3.40
C ASP A 18 7.78 -9.38 2.19
N GLY A 19 7.33 -10.30 1.34
CA GLY A 19 8.06 -10.77 0.17
C GLY A 19 9.18 -11.75 0.47
N VAL A 20 9.38 -12.17 1.72
CA VAL A 20 10.46 -13.09 2.11
C VAL A 20 10.03 -14.53 1.80
N PRO A 21 10.73 -15.25 0.90
CA PRO A 21 10.42 -16.65 0.63
C PRO A 21 10.60 -17.53 1.87
N GLU A 22 9.82 -18.60 1.96
CA GLU A 22 9.97 -19.57 3.06
C GLU A 22 11.38 -20.19 3.04
N GLY A 23 12.04 -20.20 4.19
CA GLY A 23 13.42 -20.69 4.32
C GLY A 23 14.50 -19.75 3.75
N TYR A 24 14.16 -18.52 3.36
CA TYR A 24 15.14 -17.55 2.88
C TYR A 24 16.15 -17.21 3.97
N VAL A 25 17.44 -17.26 3.63
CA VAL A 25 18.56 -16.88 4.49
C VAL A 25 19.10 -15.55 4.00
N PHE A 26 19.02 -14.53 4.84
CA PHE A 26 19.50 -13.18 4.52
C PHE A 26 21.00 -13.15 4.29
N ALA A 27 21.42 -12.46 3.23
CA ALA A 27 22.83 -12.17 2.95
C ALA A 27 23.38 -11.03 3.83
N GLY A 28 22.51 -10.27 4.51
CA GLY A 28 22.87 -9.14 5.35
C GLY A 28 23.21 -7.89 4.54
N ARG A 29 22.68 -7.77 3.31
CA ARG A 29 22.91 -6.58 2.47
C ARG A 29 22.06 -5.42 2.99
N PRO A 30 22.55 -4.16 2.93
CA PRO A 30 21.69 -3.01 3.18
C PRO A 30 20.46 -3.07 2.27
N GLN A 31 19.27 -2.82 2.83
CA GLN A 31 17.98 -2.80 2.11
C GLN A 31 17.53 -4.14 1.51
N GLU A 32 18.13 -5.27 1.89
CA GLU A 32 17.74 -6.59 1.37
C GLU A 32 16.27 -6.93 1.63
N ASP A 33 15.76 -6.58 2.80
CA ASP A 33 14.36 -6.68 3.20
C ASP A 33 13.45 -5.82 2.32
N ILE A 34 13.84 -4.57 2.06
CA ILE A 34 13.11 -3.65 1.17
C ILE A 34 13.10 -4.21 -0.25
N GLU A 35 14.21 -4.75 -0.76
CA GLU A 35 14.27 -5.36 -2.09
C GLU A 35 13.29 -6.53 -2.22
N LEU A 36 13.24 -7.41 -1.22
CA LEU A 36 12.31 -8.56 -1.19
C LEU A 36 10.87 -8.08 -1.16
N PHE A 37 10.55 -7.13 -0.28
CA PHE A 37 9.23 -6.53 -0.18
C PHE A 37 8.79 -5.90 -1.51
N MET A 38 9.60 -5.00 -2.07
CA MET A 38 9.23 -4.25 -3.28
C MET A 38 9.01 -5.14 -4.51
N ARG A 39 9.71 -6.28 -4.59
CA ARG A 39 9.49 -7.28 -5.65
C ARG A 39 8.13 -7.98 -5.52
N ALA A 40 7.72 -8.31 -4.31
CA ALA A 40 6.46 -9.01 -4.06
C ALA A 40 5.25 -8.06 -3.92
N ALA A 41 5.50 -6.80 -3.56
CA ALA A 41 4.50 -5.84 -3.13
C ALA A 41 3.30 -5.67 -4.09
N PRO A 42 3.45 -5.60 -5.43
CA PRO A 42 2.31 -5.45 -6.34
C PRO A 42 1.27 -6.58 -6.16
N GLU A 43 1.72 -7.83 -6.07
CA GLU A 43 0.81 -8.97 -5.89
C GLU A 43 0.35 -9.10 -4.44
N SER A 44 1.24 -8.85 -3.47
CA SER A 44 0.88 -8.81 -2.05
C SER A 44 -0.24 -7.81 -1.76
N PHE A 45 -0.17 -6.59 -2.33
CA PHE A 45 -1.21 -5.58 -2.19
C PHE A 45 -2.50 -5.96 -2.93
N ARG A 46 -2.42 -6.52 -4.15
CA ARG A 46 -3.61 -7.01 -4.87
C ARG A 46 -4.38 -8.04 -4.04
N ARG A 47 -3.68 -9.00 -3.45
CA ARG A 47 -4.29 -10.00 -2.54
C ARG A 47 -4.92 -9.34 -1.30
N GLY A 48 -4.23 -8.39 -0.68
CA GLY A 48 -4.77 -7.59 0.42
C GLY A 48 -6.08 -6.90 0.07
N MET A 49 -6.14 -6.22 -1.08
CA MET A 49 -7.33 -5.55 -1.56
C MET A 49 -8.47 -6.54 -1.90
N VAL A 50 -8.16 -7.69 -2.50
CA VAL A 50 -9.17 -8.74 -2.78
C VAL A 50 -9.82 -9.22 -1.47
N MET A 51 -9.03 -9.47 -0.42
CA MET A 51 -9.57 -9.84 0.89
C MET A 51 -10.45 -8.73 1.47
N ALA A 52 -9.99 -7.47 1.40
CA ALA A 52 -10.75 -6.33 1.92
C ALA A 52 -12.07 -6.10 1.18
N VAL A 53 -12.09 -6.23 -0.15
CA VAL A 53 -13.31 -6.13 -0.97
C VAL A 53 -14.26 -7.27 -0.64
N ALA A 54 -13.76 -8.50 -0.51
CA ALA A 54 -14.59 -9.66 -0.16
C ALA A 54 -15.25 -9.53 1.22
N GLU A 55 -14.51 -9.01 2.20
CA GLU A 55 -15.03 -8.82 3.55
C GLU A 55 -16.04 -7.66 3.64
N THR A 56 -15.73 -6.52 3.01
CA THR A 56 -16.58 -5.32 3.10
C THR A 56 -17.76 -5.32 2.14
N GLY A 57 -17.72 -6.16 1.10
CA GLY A 57 -18.67 -6.15 -0.01
C GLY A 57 -18.65 -4.86 -0.84
N ARG A 58 -17.57 -4.07 -0.73
CA ARG A 58 -17.44 -2.77 -1.40
C ARG A 58 -16.21 -2.80 -2.31
N PRO A 59 -16.34 -2.41 -3.60
CA PRO A 59 -15.16 -2.22 -4.43
C PRO A 59 -14.30 -1.08 -3.86
N VAL A 60 -12.99 -1.18 -4.06
CA VAL A 60 -12.09 -0.05 -3.80
C VAL A 60 -12.50 1.09 -4.73
N SER A 61 -12.67 2.29 -4.18
CA SER A 61 -13.09 3.48 -4.93
C SER A 61 -11.97 4.53 -5.06
N CYS A 62 -10.87 4.36 -4.32
CA CYS A 62 -9.72 5.25 -4.29
C CYS A 62 -8.51 4.48 -3.76
N LEU A 63 -7.32 4.74 -4.33
CA LEU A 63 -6.05 4.17 -3.88
C LEU A 63 -5.15 5.28 -3.32
N VAL A 64 -5.08 5.36 -2.00
CA VAL A 64 -4.08 6.18 -1.28
C VAL A 64 -2.87 5.32 -1.00
N ALA A 65 -1.68 5.76 -1.40
CA ALA A 65 -0.44 5.01 -1.21
C ALA A 65 0.74 5.94 -0.92
N ASP A 66 1.77 5.46 -0.22
CA ASP A 66 3.05 6.16 -0.16
C ASP A 66 3.60 6.34 -1.58
N ALA A 67 4.18 7.50 -1.88
CA ALA A 67 4.72 7.82 -3.19
C ALA A 67 5.83 6.86 -3.66
N PHE A 68 6.49 6.14 -2.75
CA PHE A 68 7.46 5.09 -3.09
C PHE A 68 6.81 3.82 -3.65
N ILE A 69 5.49 3.64 -3.51
CA ILE A 69 4.75 2.55 -4.16
C ILE A 69 4.37 3.02 -5.57
N TRP A 70 5.36 3.27 -6.44
CA TRP A 70 5.15 3.90 -7.75
C TRP A 70 4.18 3.12 -8.64
N PHE A 71 4.18 1.78 -8.54
CA PHE A 71 3.30 0.89 -9.29
C PHE A 71 1.83 0.98 -8.85
N ALA A 72 1.52 1.69 -7.75
CA ALA A 72 0.14 1.99 -7.36
C ALA A 72 -0.58 2.83 -8.42
N ALA A 73 0.15 3.61 -9.22
CA ALA A 73 -0.42 4.33 -10.36
C ALA A 73 -1.09 3.38 -11.36
N ASP A 74 -0.38 2.33 -11.76
CA ASP A 74 -0.87 1.31 -12.70
C ASP A 74 -2.02 0.51 -12.09
N MET A 75 -1.91 0.12 -10.81
CA MET A 75 -2.97 -0.59 -10.09
C MET A 75 -4.26 0.24 -10.03
N ALA A 76 -4.18 1.53 -9.73
CA ALA A 76 -5.34 2.41 -9.72
C ALA A 76 -5.95 2.56 -11.12
N ALA A 77 -5.11 2.67 -12.16
CA ALA A 77 -5.56 2.74 -13.55
C ALA A 77 -6.29 1.46 -13.99
N GLU A 78 -5.76 0.27 -13.67
CA GLU A 78 -6.40 -1.03 -13.91
C GLU A 78 -7.76 -1.14 -13.21
N MET A 79 -7.87 -0.59 -12.00
CA MET A 79 -9.10 -0.59 -11.21
C MET A 79 -10.09 0.52 -11.61
N GLY A 80 -9.66 1.49 -12.43
CA GLY A 80 -10.45 2.66 -12.81
C GLY A 80 -10.74 3.61 -11.66
N VAL A 81 -9.82 3.75 -10.70
CA VAL A 81 -9.97 4.59 -9.50
C VAL A 81 -8.95 5.73 -9.45
N ALA A 82 -9.21 6.74 -8.62
CA ALA A 82 -8.23 7.78 -8.36
C ALA A 82 -7.01 7.22 -7.60
N TRP A 83 -5.80 7.61 -8.03
CA TRP A 83 -4.57 7.42 -7.29
C TRP A 83 -4.19 8.70 -6.55
N LEU A 84 -4.00 8.61 -5.24
CA LEU A 84 -3.60 9.72 -4.37
C LEU A 84 -2.26 9.36 -3.69
N PRO A 85 -1.11 9.64 -4.33
CA PRO A 85 0.19 9.38 -3.73
C PRO A 85 0.47 10.36 -2.60
N PHE A 86 1.01 9.85 -1.50
CA PHE A 86 1.44 10.64 -0.35
C PHE A 86 2.97 10.68 -0.29
N TRP A 87 3.53 11.89 -0.48
CA TRP A 87 4.95 12.13 -0.28
C TRP A 87 5.23 12.42 1.19
N THR A 88 5.90 11.49 1.87
CA THR A 88 6.15 11.55 3.31
C THR A 88 7.29 12.50 3.70
N ALA A 89 8.18 12.83 2.76
CA ALA A 89 9.33 13.70 2.98
C ALA A 89 9.03 15.18 2.64
N GLY A 90 10.07 16.02 2.59
CA GLY A 90 9.92 17.44 2.26
C GLY A 90 9.64 17.70 0.77
N PRO A 91 9.06 18.86 0.42
CA PRO A 91 8.80 19.23 -0.98
C PRO A 91 10.09 19.42 -1.79
N ASN A 92 11.21 19.70 -1.13
CA ASN A 92 12.53 19.82 -1.78
C ASN A 92 12.98 18.48 -2.39
N SER A 93 12.88 17.38 -1.66
CA SER A 93 13.23 16.06 -2.19
C SER A 93 12.24 15.59 -3.26
N LEU A 94 10.94 15.88 -3.09
CA LEU A 94 9.94 15.61 -4.13
C LEU A 94 10.29 16.32 -5.43
N SER A 95 10.60 17.63 -5.35
CA SER A 95 11.02 18.43 -6.49
C SER A 95 12.22 17.80 -7.20
N THR A 96 13.23 17.36 -6.45
CA THR A 96 14.37 16.66 -7.06
C THR A 96 13.93 15.40 -7.82
N HIS A 97 13.13 14.52 -7.22
CA HIS A 97 12.67 13.29 -7.88
C HIS A 97 11.79 13.52 -9.12
N VAL A 98 11.04 14.61 -9.17
CA VAL A 98 10.15 14.93 -10.30
C VAL A 98 10.93 15.50 -11.49
N TYR A 99 12.01 16.25 -11.23
CA TYR A 99 12.74 17.00 -12.26
C TYR A 99 14.10 16.40 -12.64
N THR A 100 14.44 15.18 -12.18
CA THR A 100 15.63 14.43 -12.58
C THR A 100 15.25 13.06 -13.14
#